data_AF-A0A0C4ZA68-F1
#
_entry.id   AF-A0A0C4ZA68-F1
#
_cell.length_a   1.000
_cell.length_b   1.000
_cell.length_c   1.000
_cell.angle_alpha   90.00
_cell.angle_beta   90.00
_cell.angle_gamma   90.00
#
_symmetry.space_group_name_H-M   'P 1'
#
loop_
_entity.id
_entity.type
_entity.pdbx_description
1 polymer ?
#
loop_
_entity_poly.entity_id
_entity_poly.type
_entity_poly.pdbx_seq_one_letter_code
_entity_poly.pdbx_strand_id
1 'polypeptide(L)'
;MNKIIIFLLPMLLSACVGIKDGASAGSKAKSNTNFYQHWVHSYEEQGGAKTPLIFRPAGSRQFPASRFRMEFGFDSNGQCNYKYLSPSDRHEMRPCIYTKIGKKIYIYDDAGALLPHLSFTLLEPAGQDLMRMTYGVQSASAKKSGKNGKSK
;
A
#
# COMPACT_ATOMS: atom_id res chain seq x y z
N MET A 1 -41.05 -31.04 -51.85
CA MET A 1 -40.35 -31.17 -50.56
C MET A 1 -38.85 -30.96 -50.80
N ASN A 2 -38.17 -30.37 -49.82
CA ASN A 2 -37.10 -29.36 -49.98
C ASN A 2 -35.79 -29.81 -50.65
N LYS A 3 -35.24 -28.89 -51.45
CA LYS A 3 -33.87 -28.91 -52.00
C LYS A 3 -32.90 -28.43 -50.90
N ILE A 4 -31.88 -29.23 -50.59
CA ILE A 4 -30.78 -28.83 -49.69
C ILE A 4 -29.67 -28.22 -50.57
N ILE A 5 -29.41 -26.93 -50.37
CA ILE A 5 -28.35 -26.17 -51.03
C ILE A 5 -27.07 -26.31 -50.19
N ILE A 6 -26.04 -26.90 -50.79
CA ILE A 6 -24.69 -27.01 -50.24
C ILE A 6 -24.01 -25.65 -50.40
N PHE A 7 -23.68 -24.98 -49.29
CA PHE A 7 -22.81 -23.79 -49.29
C PHE A 7 -21.39 -24.19 -48.89
N LEU A 8 -20.50 -24.18 -49.88
CA LEU A 8 -19.05 -24.16 -49.75
C LEU A 8 -18.61 -22.77 -49.27
N LEU A 9 -17.87 -22.70 -48.16
CA LEU A 9 -17.22 -21.47 -47.68
C LEU A 9 -15.70 -21.64 -47.75
N PRO A 10 -14.94 -20.73 -48.39
CA PRO A 10 -13.51 -20.91 -48.62
C PRO A 10 -12.64 -20.44 -47.44
N MET A 11 -11.49 -21.12 -47.32
CA MET A 11 -10.31 -20.80 -46.51
C MET A 11 -9.90 -19.32 -46.59
N LEU A 12 -9.48 -18.77 -45.44
CA LEU A 12 -8.56 -17.64 -45.34
C LEU A 12 -7.38 -18.04 -44.44
N LEU A 13 -6.22 -18.28 -45.04
CA LEU A 13 -4.94 -18.35 -44.33
C LEU A 13 -4.49 -16.92 -43.99
N SER A 14 -4.40 -16.62 -42.71
CA SER A 14 -3.75 -15.40 -42.21
C SER A 14 -2.29 -15.72 -41.85
N ALA A 15 -1.36 -15.16 -42.60
CA ALA A 15 0.07 -15.24 -42.32
C ALA A 15 0.45 -14.16 -41.29
N CYS A 16 0.82 -14.56 -40.08
CA CYS A 16 1.47 -13.66 -39.13
C CYS A 16 2.99 -13.69 -39.35
N VAL A 17 3.52 -12.65 -39.98
CA VAL A 17 4.94 -12.30 -39.93
C VAL A 17 5.26 -11.85 -38.50
N GLY A 18 5.99 -12.68 -37.76
CA GLY A 18 6.46 -12.37 -36.41
C GLY A 18 7.79 -11.62 -36.45
N ILE A 19 7.75 -10.33 -36.16
CA ILE A 19 8.92 -9.47 -35.88
C ILE A 19 9.58 -9.99 -34.59
N LYS A 20 10.89 -10.28 -34.65
CA LYS A 20 11.72 -10.59 -33.48
C LYS A 20 12.15 -9.28 -32.82
N ASP A 21 11.38 -8.82 -31.84
CA ASP A 21 11.84 -7.79 -30.92
C ASP A 21 12.49 -8.43 -29.70
N GLY A 22 13.75 -8.06 -29.47
CA GLY A 22 14.56 -8.52 -28.35
C GLY A 22 13.86 -8.21 -27.03
N ALA A 23 13.60 -9.27 -26.27
CA ALA A 23 13.11 -9.18 -24.91
C ALA A 23 14.18 -8.49 -24.04
N SER A 24 14.03 -7.19 -23.86
CA SER A 24 14.56 -6.49 -22.68
C SER A 24 13.97 -7.18 -21.46
N ALA A 25 14.83 -7.83 -20.68
CA ALA A 25 14.49 -8.43 -19.40
C ALA A 25 14.10 -7.32 -18.42
N GLY A 26 12.86 -6.84 -18.56
CA GLY A 26 12.19 -6.05 -17.53
C GLY A 26 12.01 -6.96 -16.33
N SER A 27 12.91 -6.85 -15.36
CA SER A 27 12.76 -7.44 -14.03
C SER A 27 11.38 -7.08 -13.52
N LYS A 28 10.44 -8.04 -13.56
CA LYS A 28 9.12 -7.90 -12.93
C LYS A 28 9.39 -7.53 -11.47
N ALA A 29 9.08 -6.29 -11.10
CA ALA A 29 9.19 -5.84 -9.72
C ALA A 29 8.38 -6.82 -8.87
N LYS A 30 9.06 -7.57 -8.00
CA LYS A 30 8.41 -8.48 -7.06
C LYS A 30 7.44 -7.63 -6.25
N SER A 31 6.13 -7.83 -6.46
CA SER A 31 5.12 -7.15 -5.66
C SER A 31 5.31 -7.63 -4.22
N ASN A 32 5.87 -6.77 -3.38
CA ASN A 32 6.06 -7.07 -1.98
C ASN A 32 4.71 -6.90 -1.28
N THR A 33 4.01 -8.02 -1.11
CA THR A 33 2.70 -8.11 -0.45
C THR A 33 2.78 -8.09 1.07
N ASN A 34 3.98 -8.15 1.66
CA ASN A 34 4.14 -8.25 3.11
C ASN A 34 3.58 -7.03 3.87
N PHE A 35 3.36 -5.90 3.19
CA PHE A 35 2.69 -4.75 3.79
C PHE A 35 1.24 -5.07 4.22
N TYR A 36 0.54 -5.93 3.47
CA TYR A 36 -0.89 -6.21 3.62
C TYR A 36 -1.12 -7.27 4.71
N GLN A 37 -0.95 -6.86 5.97
CA GLN A 37 -1.17 -7.69 7.14
C GLN A 37 -1.48 -6.84 8.38
N HIS A 38 -1.65 -7.51 9.51
CA HIS A 38 -1.81 -6.86 10.80
C HIS A 38 -0.45 -6.60 11.45
N TRP A 39 -0.14 -5.33 11.70
CA TRP A 39 1.08 -4.81 12.29
C TRP A 39 0.84 -4.32 13.72
N VAL A 40 1.71 -4.72 14.62
CA VAL A 40 1.66 -4.39 16.04
C VAL A 40 2.93 -3.65 16.44
N HIS A 41 2.78 -2.50 17.09
CA HIS A 41 3.90 -1.64 17.50
C HIS A 41 4.75 -2.33 18.58
N SER A 42 6.03 -2.52 18.32
CA SER A 42 7.02 -3.15 19.19
C SER A 42 7.90 -2.08 19.85
N TYR A 43 7.33 -1.35 20.83
CA TYR A 43 8.04 -0.24 21.49
C TYR A 43 9.29 -0.69 22.25
N GLU A 44 9.32 -1.94 22.71
CA GLU A 44 10.45 -2.53 23.43
C GLU A 44 11.71 -2.60 22.57
N GLU A 45 11.53 -2.84 21.26
CA GLU A 45 12.65 -2.93 20.33
C GLU A 45 13.26 -1.56 19.99
N GLN A 46 12.63 -0.46 20.39
CA GLN A 46 13.14 0.89 20.14
C GLN A 46 14.16 1.35 21.18
N GLY A 47 14.33 0.63 22.30
CA GLY A 47 15.27 1.02 23.34
C GLY A 47 15.07 2.44 23.89
N GLY A 48 13.82 2.91 23.92
CA GLY A 48 13.46 4.28 24.34
C GLY A 48 13.54 5.35 23.24
N ALA A 49 14.01 5.02 22.05
CA ALA A 49 13.97 5.95 20.92
C ALA A 49 12.51 6.20 20.48
N LYS A 50 12.20 7.45 20.13
CA LYS A 50 10.87 7.82 19.58
C LYS A 50 10.72 7.45 18.10
N THR A 51 11.83 7.27 17.39
CA THR A 51 11.89 6.98 15.96
C THR A 51 13.17 6.20 15.64
N PRO A 52 13.16 5.28 14.66
CA PRO A 52 11.98 4.82 13.94
C PRO A 52 11.05 4.00 14.83
N LEU A 53 9.77 4.00 14.45
CA LEU A 53 8.81 3.10 15.04
C LEU A 53 8.97 1.71 14.43
N ILE A 54 9.01 0.70 15.29
CA ILE A 54 9.22 -0.69 14.89
C ILE A 54 7.91 -1.43 15.03
N PHE A 55 7.43 -2.04 13.95
CA PHE A 55 6.23 -2.86 13.94
C PHE A 55 6.57 -4.30 13.55
N ARG A 56 5.90 -5.24 14.20
CA ARG A 56 6.00 -6.68 13.95
C ARG A 56 4.63 -7.23 13.54
N PRO A 57 4.56 -8.33 12.77
CA PRO A 57 3.29 -8.96 12.46
C PRO A 57 2.56 -9.38 13.74
N ALA A 58 1.24 -9.24 13.78
CA ALA A 58 0.44 -9.77 14.88
C ALA A 58 0.68 -11.27 15.03
N GLY A 59 0.86 -11.75 16.27
CA GLY A 59 1.13 -13.16 16.56
C GLY A 59 2.56 -13.64 16.27
N SER A 60 3.43 -12.80 15.69
CA SER A 60 4.84 -13.18 15.44
C SER A 60 5.67 -13.36 16.72
N ARG A 61 5.23 -12.75 17.82
CA ARG A 61 5.89 -12.82 19.13
C ARG A 61 4.91 -12.49 20.26
N GLN A 62 5.30 -12.86 21.47
CA GLN A 62 4.65 -12.36 22.68
C GLN A 62 5.13 -10.93 22.96
N PHE A 63 4.17 -10.02 23.09
CA PHE A 63 4.42 -8.65 23.52
C PHE A 63 4.16 -8.53 25.02
N PRO A 64 5.02 -7.81 25.77
CA PRO A 64 4.71 -7.38 27.12
C PRO A 64 3.39 -6.61 27.22
N ALA A 65 2.75 -6.68 28.38
CA ALA A 65 1.53 -5.93 28.64
C ALA A 65 1.81 -4.41 28.53
N SER A 66 0.88 -3.70 27.89
CA SER A 66 0.94 -2.24 27.72
C SER A 66 -0.43 -1.63 28.00
N ARG A 67 -0.46 -0.38 28.49
CA ARG A 67 -1.69 0.42 28.55
C ARG A 67 -2.26 0.68 27.16
N PHE A 68 -1.40 0.81 26.16
CA PHE A 68 -1.81 0.98 24.78
C PHE A 68 -0.69 0.51 23.85
N ARG A 69 -1.08 -0.18 22.78
CA ARG A 69 -0.17 -0.59 21.71
C ARG A 69 -0.84 -0.21 20.41
N MET A 70 -0.13 0.58 19.60
CA MET A 70 -0.63 0.97 18.30
C MET A 70 -0.63 -0.27 17.39
N GLU A 71 -1.73 -0.47 16.66
CA GLU A 71 -1.87 -1.57 15.70
C GLU A 71 -2.48 -1.04 14.41
N PHE A 72 -2.07 -1.60 13.28
CA PHE A 72 -2.62 -1.31 11.96
C PHE A 72 -2.87 -2.59 11.18
N GLY A 73 -4.07 -2.80 10.65
CA GLY A 73 -4.35 -3.81 9.64
C GLY A 73 -4.48 -3.17 8.26
N PHE A 74 -3.73 -3.65 7.27
CA PHE A 74 -3.85 -3.20 5.88
C PHE A 74 -4.26 -4.35 4.97
N ASP A 75 -5.19 -4.10 4.05
CA ASP A 75 -5.52 -5.04 2.98
C ASP A 75 -5.03 -4.54 1.60
N SER A 76 -5.10 -5.38 0.58
CA SER A 76 -4.69 -5.02 -0.78
C SER A 76 -5.68 -4.10 -1.52
N ASN A 77 -6.86 -3.86 -0.96
CA ASN A 77 -7.96 -3.12 -1.59
C ASN A 77 -7.99 -1.64 -1.17
N GLY A 78 -7.06 -1.20 -0.33
CA GLY A 78 -7.00 0.18 0.15
C GLY A 78 -7.77 0.40 1.46
N GLN A 79 -8.29 -0.66 2.08
CA GLN A 79 -8.92 -0.57 3.40
C GLN A 79 -7.90 -0.86 4.50
N CYS A 80 -8.10 -0.22 5.63
CA CYS A 80 -7.32 -0.47 6.82
C CYS A 80 -8.16 -0.45 8.09
N ASN A 81 -7.55 -0.85 9.19
CA ASN A 81 -8.03 -0.55 10.52
C ASN A 81 -6.85 -0.11 11.39
N TYR A 82 -7.15 0.65 12.44
CA TYR A 82 -6.15 1.08 13.40
C TYR A 82 -6.68 0.98 14.82
N LYS A 83 -5.79 0.68 15.77
CA LYS A 83 -6.13 0.69 17.19
C LYS A 83 -6.31 2.11 17.71
N TYR A 84 -7.43 2.38 18.35
CA TYR A 84 -7.77 3.66 18.94
C TYR A 84 -8.02 3.51 20.44
N LEU A 85 -7.51 4.46 21.22
CA LEU A 85 -7.83 4.59 22.64
C LEU A 85 -8.83 5.74 22.80
N SER A 86 -10.05 5.41 23.24
CA SER A 86 -11.07 6.42 23.50
C SER A 86 -10.74 7.27 24.73
N PRO A 87 -11.34 8.46 24.89
CA PRO A 87 -11.21 9.26 26.10
C PRO A 87 -11.70 8.55 27.38
N SER A 88 -12.49 7.48 27.23
CA SER A 88 -12.98 6.64 28.32
C SER A 88 -12.14 5.36 28.51
N ASP A 89 -10.87 5.38 28.08
CA ASP A 89 -9.93 4.25 28.12
C ASP A 89 -10.41 2.98 27.40
N ARG A 90 -11.30 3.10 26.41
CA ARG A 90 -11.76 1.95 25.63
C ARG A 90 -10.84 1.72 24.42
N HIS A 91 -10.38 0.47 24.28
CA HIS A 91 -9.50 0.04 23.19
C HIS A 91 -10.30 -0.48 22.00
N GLU A 92 -10.50 0.36 20.99
CA GLU A 92 -11.30 0.04 19.79
C GLU A 92 -10.42 -0.21 18.56
N MET A 93 -10.90 -1.00 17.61
CA MET A 93 -10.39 -0.98 16.23
C MET A 93 -11.31 -0.10 15.40
N ARG A 94 -10.76 0.90 14.72
CA ARG A 94 -11.53 1.78 13.82
C ARG A 94 -11.19 1.50 12.37
N PRO A 95 -12.19 1.44 11.47
CA PRO A 95 -11.93 1.34 10.04
C PRO A 95 -11.25 2.61 9.53
N CYS A 96 -10.46 2.47 8.49
CA CYS A 96 -9.84 3.56 7.75
C CYS A 96 -9.69 3.19 6.27
N ILE A 97 -9.41 4.21 5.46
CA ILE A 97 -8.99 4.04 4.07
C ILE A 97 -7.52 4.47 4.01
N TYR A 98 -6.72 3.86 3.15
CA TYR A 98 -5.35 4.30 2.94
C TYR A 98 -4.96 4.40 1.47
N THR A 99 -4.06 5.34 1.19
CA THR A 99 -3.36 5.43 -0.09
C THR A 99 -1.87 5.27 0.12
N LYS A 100 -1.25 4.36 -0.65
CA LYS A 100 0.19 4.12 -0.64
C LYS A 100 0.85 4.70 -1.89
N ILE A 101 1.67 5.74 -1.73
CA ILE A 101 2.44 6.37 -2.81
C ILE A 101 3.93 6.22 -2.52
N GLY A 102 4.56 5.24 -3.17
CA GLY A 102 5.94 4.86 -2.87
C GLY A 102 6.09 4.40 -1.42
N LYS A 103 6.83 5.16 -0.62
CA LYS A 103 7.03 4.91 0.82
C LYS A 103 6.04 5.66 1.72
N LYS A 104 5.25 6.58 1.17
CA LYS A 104 4.32 7.43 1.92
C LYS A 104 2.96 6.74 2.03
N ILE A 105 2.46 6.60 3.25
CA ILE A 105 1.16 6.01 3.57
C ILE A 105 0.28 7.12 4.12
N TYR A 106 -0.77 7.45 3.38
CA TYR A 106 -1.79 8.41 3.77
C TYR A 106 -2.98 7.64 4.32
N ILE A 107 -3.38 7.93 5.56
CA ILE A 107 -4.51 7.28 6.23
C ILE A 107 -5.64 8.30 6.35
N TYR A 108 -6.85 7.86 6.03
CA TYR A 108 -8.07 8.63 6.07
C TYR A 108 -9.07 7.93 6.99
N ASP A 109 -9.93 8.69 7.66
CA ASP A 109 -11.08 8.10 8.35
C ASP A 109 -12.11 7.55 7.34
N ASP A 110 -13.18 6.97 7.86
CA ASP A 110 -14.31 6.45 7.09
C ASP A 110 -15.08 7.54 6.32
N ALA A 111 -15.02 8.79 6.77
CA ALA A 111 -15.54 9.95 6.07
C ALA A 111 -14.60 10.48 4.96
N GLY A 112 -13.40 9.90 4.82
CA GLY A 112 -12.39 10.30 3.83
C GLY A 112 -11.55 11.52 4.25
N ALA A 113 -11.65 11.98 5.50
CA ALA A 113 -10.79 13.03 6.01
C ALA A 113 -9.40 12.47 6.33
N LEU A 114 -8.35 13.17 5.88
CA LEU A 114 -6.96 12.77 6.15
C LEU A 114 -6.69 12.80 7.66
N LEU A 115 -6.00 11.77 8.16
CA LEU A 115 -5.52 11.65 9.54
C LEU A 115 -3.97 11.81 9.55
N PRO A 116 -3.43 13.04 9.67
CA PRO A 116 -2.00 13.28 9.52
C PRO A 116 -1.16 12.64 10.63
N HIS A 117 -1.75 12.51 11.82
CA HIS A 117 -1.12 11.91 13.00
C HIS A 117 -0.99 10.38 12.90
N LEU A 118 -1.80 9.73 12.05
CA LEU A 118 -1.68 8.30 11.76
C LEU A 118 -0.93 8.03 10.47
N SER A 119 -0.93 8.97 9.54
CA SER A 119 -0.20 8.84 8.27
C SER A 119 1.31 8.80 8.53
N PHE A 120 2.07 8.04 7.72
CA PHE A 120 3.48 7.79 7.99
C PHE A 120 4.31 7.54 6.73
N THR A 121 5.63 7.59 6.88
CA THR A 121 6.59 7.22 5.86
C THR A 121 7.33 5.95 6.26
N LEU A 122 7.32 4.95 5.40
CA LEU A 122 8.14 3.75 5.52
C LEU A 122 9.62 4.09 5.31
N LEU A 123 10.51 3.55 6.14
CA LEU A 123 11.95 3.68 5.91
C LEU A 123 12.42 2.76 4.76
N GLU A 124 11.92 1.53 4.74
CA GLU A 124 12.11 0.54 3.68
C GLU A 124 10.77 -0.12 3.32
N PRO A 125 10.65 -0.80 2.15
CA PRO A 125 9.51 -1.66 1.90
C PRO A 125 9.30 -2.64 3.07
N ALA A 126 8.06 -2.76 3.55
CA ALA A 126 7.75 -3.67 4.65
C ALA A 126 8.23 -5.10 4.31
N GLY A 127 9.00 -5.69 5.20
CA GLY A 127 9.41 -7.10 5.10
C GLY A 127 8.31 -8.00 5.64
N GLN A 128 8.51 -9.32 5.54
CA GLN A 128 7.58 -10.31 6.11
C GLN A 128 7.39 -10.11 7.62
N ASP A 129 8.48 -9.80 8.34
CA ASP A 129 8.49 -9.76 9.81
C ASP A 129 8.75 -8.38 10.41
N LEU A 130 8.85 -7.34 9.57
CA LEU A 130 9.27 -6.02 10.03
C LEU A 130 8.72 -4.89 9.15
N MET A 131 8.11 -3.92 9.82
CA MET A 131 7.78 -2.62 9.24
C MET A 131 8.42 -1.52 10.09
N ARG A 132 9.22 -0.66 9.46
CA ARG A 132 9.85 0.51 10.09
C ARG A 132 9.30 1.79 9.49
N MET A 133 8.86 2.70 10.36
CA MET A 133 8.20 3.93 9.90
C MET A 133 8.49 5.13 10.79
N THR A 134 8.19 6.31 10.25
CA THR A 134 8.15 7.58 10.98
C THR A 134 6.78 8.23 10.77
N TYR A 135 6.14 8.70 11.84
CA TYR A 135 4.87 9.43 11.71
C TYR A 135 5.03 10.71 10.88
N GLY A 136 3.92 11.09 10.28
CA GLY A 136 3.83 12.22 9.39
C GLY A 136 4.18 11.86 7.95
N VAL A 137 3.48 12.53 7.07
CA VAL A 137 3.80 12.63 5.65
C VAL A 137 3.76 14.10 5.32
N GLN A 138 4.84 14.61 4.71
CA GLN A 138 4.75 15.91 4.06
C GLN A 138 3.66 15.79 2.99
N SER A 139 2.72 16.76 2.99
CA SER A 139 1.72 16.90 1.95
C SER A 139 2.41 16.78 0.59
N ALA A 140 1.77 16.08 -0.35
CA ALA A 140 2.29 16.06 -1.71
C ALA A 140 2.29 17.50 -2.20
N SER A 141 3.46 18.15 -2.23
CA SER A 141 3.57 19.47 -2.84
C SER A 141 3.14 19.27 -4.29
N ALA A 142 2.02 19.89 -4.66
CA ALA A 142 1.68 20.04 -6.06
C ALA A 142 2.92 20.67 -6.70
N LYS A 143 3.55 19.96 -7.65
CA LYS A 143 4.67 20.49 -8.43
C LYS A 143 4.19 21.85 -8.96
N LYS A 144 4.70 22.96 -8.41
CA LYS A 144 4.54 24.26 -9.06
C LYS A 144 5.25 24.12 -10.40
N SER A 145 4.45 23.99 -11.46
CA SER A 145 4.89 24.16 -12.84
C SER A 145 5.50 25.56 -12.92
N GLY A 146 6.84 25.64 -12.87
CA GLY A 146 7.57 26.88 -13.08
C GLY A 146 7.30 27.38 -14.49
N LYS A 147 6.37 28.33 -14.63
CA LYS A 147 6.25 29.15 -15.83
C LYS A 147 7.48 30.06 -15.84
N ASN A 148 8.49 29.71 -16.62
CA ASN A 148 9.65 30.55 -16.84
C ASN A 148 9.24 31.72 -17.74
N GLY A 149 8.78 32.81 -17.12
CA GLY A 149 8.48 34.07 -17.79
C GLY A 149 9.80 34.75 -18.16
N LYS A 150 10.22 34.59 -19.41
CA LYS A 150 11.31 35.34 -20.02
C LYS A 150 10.72 36.68 -20.49
N SER A 151 10.89 37.74 -19.70
CA SER A 151 10.69 39.11 -20.19
C SER A 151 11.95 39.58 -20.92
N LYS A 152 11.70 40.25 -22.05
CA LYS A 152 12.66 40.81 -22.99
C LYS A 152 13.41 41.99 -22.41
#